data_AF-A0AAJ1SNI1-F1
#
_entry.id   AF-A0AAJ1SNI1-F1
#
_cell.length_a   1.000
_cell.length_b   1.000
_cell.length_c   1.000
_cell.angle_alpha   90.00
_cell.angle_beta   90.00
_cell.angle_gamma   90.00
#
_symmetry.space_group_name_H-M   'P 1'
#
loop_
_entity.id
_entity.type
_entity.pdbx_description
1 polymer ?
#
loop_
_entity_poly.entity_id
_entity_poly.type
_entity_poly.pdbx_seq_one_letter_code
_entity_poly.pdbx_strand_id
1 'polypeptide(L)'
;MSDKMNNSYHNKAMPKIEKGMWQVEDHTQGEECVEELMFMMKDKYHEFSLGLSTVLKCLAIAEKEGYVPPLSDDWWLQIRQI
;
A
#
# COMPACT_ATOMS: atom_id res chain seq x y z
N MET A 1 -28.05 -21.22 -15.76
CA MET A 1 -27.80 -20.14 -14.78
C MET A 1 -26.51 -20.50 -14.09
N SER A 2 -25.38 -20.13 -14.68
CA SER A 2 -24.07 -20.58 -14.23
C SER A 2 -23.07 -19.43 -14.45
N ASP A 3 -22.30 -19.13 -13.40
CA ASP A 3 -21.00 -18.44 -13.45
C ASP A 3 -20.94 -16.93 -13.73
N LYS A 4 -21.83 -16.13 -13.12
CA LYS A 4 -21.59 -14.67 -12.95
C LYS A 4 -20.88 -14.31 -11.64
N MET A 5 -20.37 -15.30 -10.89
CA MET A 5 -19.93 -15.11 -9.51
C MET A 5 -18.44 -15.44 -9.29
N ASN A 6 -17.53 -15.12 -10.22
CA ASN A 6 -16.10 -15.22 -9.88
C ASN A 6 -15.11 -14.42 -10.76
N ASN A 7 -15.40 -13.16 -11.12
CA ASN A 7 -14.43 -12.36 -11.88
C ASN A 7 -13.79 -11.20 -11.10
N SER A 8 -14.19 -10.95 -9.85
CA SER A 8 -13.78 -9.75 -9.10
C SER A 8 -12.37 -9.81 -8.48
N TYR A 9 -11.74 -10.99 -8.40
CA TYR A 9 -10.49 -11.17 -7.63
C TYR A 9 -9.23 -11.32 -8.48
N HIS A 10 -9.36 -11.31 -9.81
CA HIS A 10 -8.24 -11.60 -10.71
C HIS A 10 -7.10 -10.59 -10.60
N ASN A 11 -7.39 -9.34 -10.25
CA ASN A 11 -6.42 -8.24 -10.17
C ASN A 11 -6.41 -7.56 -8.80
N LYS A 12 -6.73 -8.31 -7.73
CA LYS A 12 -6.66 -7.76 -6.37
C LYS A 12 -5.19 -7.72 -5.93
N ALA A 13 -4.68 -6.53 -5.63
CA ALA A 13 -3.38 -6.36 -5.00
C ALA A 13 -3.36 -7.06 -3.64
N MET A 14 -2.42 -7.98 -3.46
CA MET A 14 -2.16 -8.68 -2.21
C MET A 14 -0.69 -8.53 -1.84
N PRO A 15 -0.35 -8.50 -0.54
CA PRO A 15 1.05 -8.49 -0.13
C PRO A 15 1.76 -9.76 -0.61
N LYS A 16 3.01 -9.61 -1.02
CA LYS A 16 3.91 -10.73 -1.18
C LYS A 16 4.34 -11.19 0.20
N ILE A 17 4.06 -12.46 0.51
CA ILE A 17 4.32 -13.04 1.83
C ILE A 17 5.43 -14.08 1.70
N GLU A 18 6.48 -13.94 2.51
CA GLU A 18 7.53 -14.94 2.69
C GLU A 18 7.69 -15.28 4.16
N LYS A 19 7.72 -16.57 4.49
CA LYS A 19 7.80 -17.07 5.88
C LYS A 19 6.71 -16.48 6.80
N GLY A 20 5.54 -16.18 6.24
CA GLY A 20 4.41 -15.58 6.97
C GLY A 20 4.51 -14.07 7.18
N MET A 21 5.56 -13.42 6.69
CA MET A 21 5.78 -11.99 6.82
C MET A 21 5.55 -11.28 5.49
N TRP A 22 5.01 -10.06 5.55
CA TRP A 22 4.99 -9.18 4.38
C TRP A 22 6.42 -8.87 3.96
N GLN A 23 6.69 -8.97 2.66
CA GLN A 23 7.93 -8.47 2.11
C GLN A 23 7.84 -6.95 1.98
N VAL A 24 8.72 -6.26 2.70
CA VAL A 24 8.90 -4.81 2.66
C VAL A 24 10.39 -4.54 2.53
N GLU A 25 10.76 -3.69 1.58
CA GLU A 25 12.13 -3.22 1.42
C GLU A 25 12.27 -1.87 2.13
N ASP A 26 13.30 -1.75 2.98
CA ASP A 26 13.64 -0.53 3.72
C ASP A 26 14.86 0.12 3.08
N HIS A 27 14.64 1.34 2.60
CA HIS A 27 15.58 2.13 1.84
C HIS A 27 15.99 3.42 2.56
N THR A 28 15.68 3.56 3.85
CA THR A 28 16.02 4.75 4.66
C THR A 28 17.51 5.08 4.69
N GLN A 29 18.38 4.11 4.41
CA GLN A 29 19.85 4.26 4.41
C GLN A 29 20.44 4.39 2.99
N GLY A 30 19.62 4.39 1.94
CA GLY A 30 20.06 4.47 0.55
C GLY A 30 20.19 5.91 0.07
N GLU A 31 21.36 6.30 -0.46
CA GLU A 31 21.63 7.67 -0.90
C GLU A 31 20.83 8.12 -2.14
N GLU A 32 20.21 7.19 -2.88
CA GLU A 32 19.48 7.47 -4.14
C GLU A 32 18.00 7.02 -4.12
N CYS A 33 17.46 6.65 -2.96
CA CYS A 33 16.11 6.10 -2.89
C CYS A 33 15.04 7.21 -2.82
N VAL A 34 14.09 7.16 -3.75
CA VAL A 34 12.97 8.13 -3.83
C VAL A 34 11.86 7.83 -2.80
N GLU A 35 11.84 6.60 -2.27
CA GLU A 35 10.85 6.12 -1.30
C GLU A 35 11.59 5.34 -0.21
N GLU A 36 11.24 5.62 1.05
CA GLU A 36 11.87 5.01 2.22
C GLU A 36 11.44 3.56 2.45
N LEU A 37 10.18 3.24 2.14
CA LEU A 37 9.64 1.88 2.25
C LEU A 37 8.95 1.50 0.94
N MET A 38 9.27 0.29 0.46
CA MET A 38 8.61 -0.33 -0.68
C MET A 38 7.88 -1.58 -0.24
N PHE A 39 6.56 -1.59 -0.39
CA PHE A 39 5.71 -2.74 -0.08
C PHE A 39 5.66 -3.64 -1.31
N MET A 40 6.13 -4.89 -1.17
CA MET A 40 6.11 -5.85 -2.28
C MET A 40 4.71 -6.48 -2.38
N MET A 41 4.10 -6.31 -3.54
CA MET A 41 2.72 -6.70 -3.84
C MET A 41 2.68 -7.66 -5.02
N LYS A 42 1.58 -8.39 -5.13
CA LYS A 42 1.28 -9.20 -6.29
C LYS A 42 -0.22 -9.30 -6.53
N ASP A 43 -0.60 -9.57 -7.76
CA ASP A 43 -1.91 -10.10 -8.11
C ASP A 43 -1.75 -11.50 -8.72
N LYS A 44 -2.71 -11.94 -9.54
CA LYS A 44 -2.63 -13.25 -10.20
C LYS A 44 -1.55 -13.33 -11.30
N TYR A 45 -1.20 -12.20 -11.91
CA TYR A 45 -0.40 -12.13 -13.13
C TYR A 45 0.89 -11.33 -12.97
N HIS A 46 0.97 -10.45 -11.98
CA HIS A 46 2.06 -9.49 -11.82
C HIS A 46 2.58 -9.46 -10.38
N GLU A 47 3.87 -9.20 -10.25
CA GLU A 47 4.49 -8.70 -9.03
C GLU A 47 4.89 -7.24 -9.25
N PHE A 48 4.66 -6.41 -8.26
CA PHE A 48 4.95 -4.98 -8.30
C PHE A 48 5.18 -4.47 -6.89
N SER A 49 5.61 -3.22 -6.74
CA SER A 49 5.81 -2.60 -5.44
C SER A 49 4.99 -1.32 -5.32
N LEU A 50 4.59 -0.99 -4.08
CA LEU A 50 3.97 0.29 -3.74
C LEU A 50 4.93 1.05 -2.83
N GLY A 51 5.27 2.29 -3.19
CA GLY A 51 6.01 3.17 -2.30
C GLY A 51 5.14 3.67 -1.14
N LEU A 52 5.78 3.97 -0.01
CA LEU A 52 5.13 4.54 1.17
C LEU A 52 4.27 5.75 0.84
N SER A 53 4.76 6.66 -0.01
CA SER A 53 4.00 7.85 -0.40
C SER A 53 2.67 7.51 -1.07
N THR A 54 2.61 6.42 -1.82
CA THR A 54 1.39 5.94 -2.48
C THR A 54 0.40 5.38 -1.47
N VAL A 55 0.88 4.58 -0.51
CA VAL A 55 0.05 4.05 0.58
C VAL A 55 -0.57 5.17 1.40
N LEU A 56 0.22 6.18 1.76
CA LEU A 56 -0.24 7.34 2.53
C LEU A 56 -1.26 8.19 1.76
N LYS A 57 -1.07 8.38 0.45
CA LYS A 57 -2.07 9.06 -0.40
C LYS A 57 -3.39 8.29 -0.43
N CYS A 58 -3.35 6.95 -0.55
CA CYS A 58 -4.55 6.12 -0.47
C CYS A 58 -5.26 6.27 0.88
N LEU A 59 -4.52 6.33 1.99
CA LEU A 59 -5.08 6.55 3.32
C LEU A 59 -5.76 7.92 3.43
N ALA A 60 -5.11 8.99 2.95
CA ALA A 60 -5.67 10.34 2.96
C ALA A 60 -6.98 10.43 2.14
N ILE A 61 -7.06 9.72 1.01
CA ILE A 61 -8.30 9.61 0.22
C ILE A 61 -9.36 8.85 1.01
N ALA A 62 -9.02 7.72 1.62
CA ALA A 62 -9.95 6.94 2.42
C ALA A 62 -10.54 7.74 3.58
N GLU A 63 -9.74 8.60 4.22
CA GLU A 63 -10.18 9.50 5.29
C GLU A 63 -11.15 10.55 4.75
N LYS A 64 -10.77 11.23 3.67
CA LYS A 64 -11.59 12.25 3.02
C LYS A 64 -12.96 11.72 2.59
N GLU A 65 -13.01 10.48 2.08
CA GLU A 65 -14.23 9.82 1.62
C GLU A 65 -15.00 9.12 2.76
N GLY A 66 -14.51 9.16 4.00
CA GLY A 66 -15.19 8.61 5.18
C GLY A 66 -15.09 7.11 5.36
N TYR A 67 -14.16 6.43 4.66
CA TYR A 67 -13.89 5.00 4.84
C TYR A 67 -13.00 4.71 6.06
N VAL A 68 -12.23 5.69 6.52
CA VAL A 68 -11.50 5.65 7.81
C VAL A 68 -11.90 6.88 8.63
N PRO A 69 -11.87 6.80 9.98
CA PRO A 69 -12.15 7.96 10.82
C PRO A 69 -11.13 9.08 10.56
N PRO A 70 -11.51 10.35 10.82
CA PRO A 70 -10.56 11.46 10.79
C PRO A 70 -9.35 11.18 11.69
N LEU A 71 -8.16 11.28 11.10
CA LEU A 71 -6.89 11.25 11.79
C LEU A 71 -6.58 12.68 12.27
N SER A 72 -5.78 12.81 13.33
CA SER A 72 -5.43 14.15 13.83
C SER A 72 -4.53 14.88 12.84
N ASP A 73 -4.68 16.20 12.75
CA ASP A 73 -3.81 17.05 11.94
C ASP A 73 -2.33 16.89 12.33
N ASP A 74 -2.06 16.73 13.63
CA ASP A 74 -0.71 16.48 14.16
C ASP A 74 -0.08 15.21 13.58
N TRP A 75 -0.87 14.16 13.36
CA TRP A 75 -0.37 12.91 12.77
C TRP A 75 0.06 13.14 11.31
N TRP A 76 -0.75 13.85 10.53
CA TRP A 76 -0.41 14.21 9.15
C TRP A 76 0.79 15.17 9.07
N LEU A 77 0.96 16.07 10.05
CA LEU A 77 2.10 16.99 10.12
C LEU A 77 3.41 16.27 10.44
N GLN A 78 3.38 15.22 11.27
CA GLN A 78 4.57 14.42 11.59
C GLN A 78 5.08 13.66 10.36
N ILE A 79 4.18 13.19 9.50
CA ILE A 79 4.55 12.42 8.30
C ILE A 79 5.15 13.29 7.20
N ARG A 80 4.72 14.54 7.04
CA ARG A 80 5.25 15.46 6.01
C ARG A 80 6.65 15.98 6.28
N GLN A 81 7.22 15.67 7.44
CA GLN A 81 8.56 16.09 7.88
C GLN A 81 9.60 14.98 7.71
N ILE A 82 9.19 13.82 7.21
CA ILE A 82 10.02 12.71 6.78
C ILE A 82 10.24 12.88 5.28
#